data_AF-A0A5B0U1D4-F1
#
_entry.id   AF-A0A5B0U1D4-F1
#
_cell.length_a   1.000
_cell.length_b   1.000
_cell.length_c   1.000
_cell.angle_alpha   90.00
_cell.angle_beta   90.00
_cell.angle_gamma   90.00
#
_symmetry.space_group_name_H-M   'P 1'
#
loop_
_entity.id
_entity.type
_entity.pdbx_description
1 polymer ?
#
loop_
_entity_poly.entity_id
_entity_poly.type
_entity_poly.pdbx_seq_one_letter_code
_entity_poly.pdbx_strand_id
1 'polypeptide(L)'
;MKTQLLLATALLASATASAQSNTYFSQDNKIESKLCVLSANEGFSAARKEAAQHGVYLSRFSKSILCNGEDIRDIAKKTTLSKTSADKIEVFAKDAQQETQLCMTALKQGLAPVRQKIGNLNSLKCNGQNVTEFVKRYQNAAI
;
A
#
# COMPACT_ATOMS: atom_id res chain seq x y z
N MET A 1 -32.39 -25.30 48.27
CA MET A 1 -31.30 -24.30 48.31
C MET A 1 -30.94 -23.93 46.87
N LYS A 2 -31.03 -22.65 46.51
CA LYS A 2 -30.83 -22.13 45.14
C LYS A 2 -29.33 -22.03 44.83
N THR A 3 -28.85 -22.76 43.84
CA THR A 3 -27.50 -22.62 43.29
C THR A 3 -27.45 -21.39 42.38
N GLN A 4 -26.80 -20.34 42.86
CA GLN A 4 -26.50 -19.12 42.09
C GLN A 4 -25.31 -19.42 41.16
N LEU A 5 -25.55 -19.44 39.85
CA LEU A 5 -24.51 -19.59 38.84
C LEU A 5 -23.88 -18.21 38.59
N LEU A 6 -22.67 -17.99 39.11
CA LEU A 6 -21.89 -16.78 38.83
C LEU A 6 -21.29 -16.88 37.41
N LEU A 7 -21.86 -16.14 36.46
CA LEU A 7 -21.24 -15.94 35.14
C LEU A 7 -20.06 -14.98 35.28
N ALA A 8 -18.83 -15.49 35.14
CA ALA A 8 -17.64 -14.69 34.99
C ALA A 8 -17.53 -14.19 33.53
N THR A 9 -17.80 -12.92 33.30
CA THR A 9 -17.53 -12.27 32.01
C THR A 9 -16.03 -12.00 31.88
N ALA A 10 -15.33 -12.84 31.11
CA ALA A 10 -13.96 -12.59 30.72
C ALA A 10 -13.92 -11.40 29.74
N LEU A 11 -13.33 -10.28 30.17
CA LEU A 11 -13.00 -9.15 29.30
C LEU A 11 -11.84 -9.57 28.38
N LEU A 12 -12.14 -9.85 27.11
CA LEU A 12 -11.11 -9.99 26.09
C LEU A 12 -10.53 -8.60 25.78
N ALA A 13 -9.43 -8.26 26.45
CA ALA A 13 -8.60 -7.13 26.06
C ALA A 13 -7.96 -7.47 24.70
N SER A 14 -8.50 -6.88 23.63
CA SER A 14 -7.91 -6.98 22.30
C SER A 14 -6.64 -6.13 22.30
N ALA A 15 -5.47 -6.76 22.41
CA ALA A 15 -4.20 -6.07 22.21
C ALA A 15 -4.12 -5.65 20.74
N THR A 16 -4.42 -4.39 20.43
CA THR A 16 -4.08 -3.82 19.13
C THR A 16 -2.57 -3.70 19.09
N ALA A 17 -1.90 -4.65 18.44
CA ALA A 17 -0.51 -4.52 18.09
C ALA A 17 -0.38 -3.28 17.18
N SER A 18 0.12 -2.17 17.73
CA SER A 18 0.51 -1.02 16.91
C SER A 18 1.64 -1.48 16.01
N ALA A 19 1.42 -1.50 14.69
CA ALA A 19 2.48 -1.73 13.73
C ALA A 19 3.53 -0.63 13.91
N GLN A 20 4.65 -0.97 14.54
CA GLN A 20 5.74 -0.04 14.75
C GLN A 20 6.32 0.29 13.37
N SER A 21 6.20 1.54 12.94
CA SER A 21 6.90 1.99 11.73
C SER A 21 8.40 1.84 11.98
N ASN A 22 9.07 0.95 11.25
CA ASN A 22 10.52 0.78 11.30
C ASN A 22 11.20 2.04 10.73
N THR A 23 11.28 3.11 11.52
CA THR A 23 11.97 4.34 11.15
C THR A 23 13.47 4.13 11.28
N TYR A 24 14.21 4.29 10.20
CA TYR A 24 15.66 4.29 10.26
C TYR A 24 16.14 5.55 10.99
N PHE A 25 17.17 5.41 11.82
CA PHE A 25 17.80 6.53 12.54
C PHE A 25 19.32 6.48 12.36
N SER A 26 19.97 7.63 12.52
CA SER A 26 21.42 7.73 12.42
C SER A 26 22.05 7.50 13.79
N GLN A 27 23.15 6.74 13.85
CA GLN A 27 23.96 6.59 15.06
C GLN A 27 25.11 7.61 15.15
N ASP A 28 25.38 8.33 14.05
CA ASP A 28 26.43 9.33 13.98
C ASP A 28 25.96 10.59 13.20
N ASN A 29 26.84 11.58 13.11
CA ASN A 29 26.58 12.85 12.41
C ASN A 29 27.18 12.88 10.99
N LYS A 30 27.45 11.71 10.38
CA LYS A 30 28.02 11.64 9.04
C LYS A 30 26.96 11.92 7.98
N ILE A 31 27.38 12.55 6.88
CA ILE A 31 26.48 12.84 5.76
C ILE A 31 25.93 11.55 5.16
N GLU A 32 26.74 10.50 5.03
CA GLU A 32 26.33 9.20 4.51
C GLU A 32 25.19 8.58 5.35
N SER A 33 25.30 8.66 6.68
CA SER A 33 24.26 8.17 7.59
C SER A 33 22.97 8.98 7.48
N LYS A 34 23.06 10.32 7.35
CA LYS A 34 21.90 11.17 7.05
C LYS A 34 21.25 10.79 5.72
N LEU A 35 22.05 10.56 4.68
CA LEU A 35 21.56 10.15 3.36
C LEU A 35 20.87 8.79 3.41
N CYS A 36 21.41 7.83 4.17
CA CYS A 36 20.78 6.54 4.41
C CYS A 36 19.44 6.69 5.12
N VAL A 37 19.36 7.48 6.19
CA VAL A 37 18.10 7.75 6.90
C VAL A 37 17.07 8.39 5.99
N LEU A 38 17.45 9.40 5.20
CA LEU A 38 16.56 10.04 4.23
C LEU A 38 16.09 9.07 3.15
N SER A 39 16.99 8.24 2.62
CA SER A 39 16.62 7.25 1.59
C SER A 39 15.66 6.21 2.13
N ALA A 40 15.90 5.73 3.34
CA ALA A 40 15.01 4.79 4.02
C ALA A 40 13.66 5.41 4.33
N ASN A 41 13.62 6.59 4.93
CA ASN A 41 12.36 7.12 5.45
C ASN A 41 11.59 7.90 4.39
N GLU A 42 12.24 8.58 3.45
CA GLU A 42 11.60 9.50 2.51
C GLU A 42 11.85 9.13 1.04
N GLY A 43 12.63 8.08 0.81
CA GLY A 43 12.93 7.55 -0.52
C GLY A 43 14.19 8.16 -1.15
N PHE A 44 14.68 7.49 -2.19
CA PHE A 44 15.96 7.80 -2.83
C PHE A 44 16.05 9.24 -3.40
N SER A 45 14.93 9.81 -3.83
CA SER A 45 14.89 11.19 -4.34
C SER A 45 15.20 12.23 -3.24
N ALA A 46 14.73 12.02 -2.01
CA ALA A 46 15.00 12.91 -0.88
C ALA A 46 16.50 12.89 -0.54
N ALA A 47 17.09 11.69 -0.45
CA ALA A 47 18.53 11.53 -0.28
C ALA A 47 19.34 12.21 -1.40
N ARG A 48 18.92 12.11 -2.66
CA ARG A 48 19.59 12.82 -3.77
C ARG A 48 19.57 14.34 -3.65
N LYS A 49 18.45 14.91 -3.18
CA LYS A 49 18.32 16.35 -2.98
C LYS A 49 19.28 16.84 -1.90
N GLU A 50 19.34 16.13 -0.78
CA GLU A 50 20.29 16.41 0.30
C GLU A 50 21.74 16.25 -0.17
N ALA A 51 22.06 15.15 -0.86
CA ALA A 51 23.41 14.89 -1.36
C ALA A 51 23.92 16.03 -2.26
N ALA A 52 23.05 16.56 -3.13
CA ALA A 52 23.39 17.68 -4.01
C ALA A 52 23.73 18.97 -3.24
N GLN A 53 23.06 19.24 -2.10
CA GLN A 53 23.38 20.39 -1.24
C GLN A 53 24.77 20.28 -0.60
N HIS A 54 25.26 19.05 -0.44
CA HIS A 54 26.55 18.74 0.16
C HIS A 54 27.64 18.35 -0.86
N GLY A 55 27.40 18.54 -2.16
CA GLY A 55 28.37 18.22 -3.21
C GLY A 55 28.62 16.72 -3.41
N VAL A 56 27.73 15.86 -2.90
CA VAL A 56 27.82 14.40 -3.01
C VAL A 56 26.99 13.92 -4.21
N TYR A 57 27.61 13.15 -5.11
CA TYR A 57 26.91 12.56 -6.24
C TYR A 57 26.33 11.18 -5.92
N LEU A 58 25.00 11.07 -5.94
CA LEU A 58 24.28 9.80 -5.82
C LEU A 58 23.75 9.34 -7.18
N SER A 59 24.41 8.35 -7.76
CA SER A 59 24.03 7.76 -9.04
C SER A 59 22.70 7.02 -8.95
N ARG A 60 21.86 7.16 -9.99
CA ARG A 60 20.65 6.34 -10.14
C ARG A 60 21.00 4.92 -10.61
N PHE A 61 22.12 4.77 -11.30
CA PHE A 61 22.40 3.57 -12.11
C PHE A 61 23.52 2.71 -11.52
N SER A 62 24.51 3.32 -10.89
CA SER A 62 25.64 2.64 -10.24
C SER A 62 25.52 2.67 -8.72
N LYS A 63 26.17 1.70 -8.05
CA LYS A 63 26.29 1.71 -6.58
C LYS A 63 27.07 2.93 -6.14
N SER A 64 26.63 3.58 -5.06
CA SER A 64 27.30 4.78 -4.52
C SER A 64 27.52 4.71 -3.01
N ILE A 65 26.46 4.48 -2.23
CA ILE A 65 26.51 4.42 -0.76
C ILE A 65 25.88 3.10 -0.31
N LEU A 66 26.52 2.47 0.67
CA LEU A 66 25.99 1.30 1.36
C LEU A 66 25.48 1.71 2.75
N CYS A 67 24.20 1.48 2.98
CA CYS A 67 23.52 1.66 4.25
C CYS A 67 23.45 0.30 4.95
N ASN A 68 24.28 0.09 5.97
CA ASN A 68 24.40 -1.20 6.68
C ASN A 68 24.66 -2.39 5.72
N GLY A 69 25.49 -2.17 4.68
CA GLY A 69 25.83 -3.17 3.68
C GLY A 69 24.85 -3.28 2.50
N GLU A 70 23.70 -2.60 2.55
CA GLU A 70 22.72 -2.57 1.46
C GLU A 70 22.85 -1.30 0.62
N ASP A 71 22.67 -1.38 -0.70
CA ASP A 71 22.71 -0.20 -1.56
C ASP A 71 21.60 0.79 -1.19
N ILE A 72 21.96 2.07 -1.03
CA ILE A 72 21.05 3.17 -0.67
C ILE A 72 19.77 3.22 -1.51
N ARG A 73 19.80 2.76 -2.76
CA ARG A 73 18.64 2.69 -3.68
C ARG A 73 17.67 1.56 -3.33
N ASP A 74 18.19 0.45 -2.83
CA ASP A 74 17.39 -0.74 -2.53
C ASP A 74 16.64 -0.59 -1.20
N ILE A 75 17.24 0.12 -0.24
CA ILE A 75 16.59 0.44 1.04
C ILE A 75 15.35 1.32 0.84
N ALA A 76 15.38 2.26 -0.11
CA ALA A 76 14.23 3.09 -0.45
C ALA A 76 13.03 2.27 -0.98
N LYS A 77 13.30 1.18 -1.70
CA LYS A 77 12.24 0.30 -2.25
C LYS A 77 11.51 -0.45 -1.14
N LYS A 78 12.24 -0.89 -0.10
CA LYS A 78 11.66 -1.61 1.04
C LYS A 78 10.66 -0.75 1.81
N THR A 79 10.97 0.53 2.02
CA THR A 79 10.03 1.44 2.69
C THR A 79 8.84 1.80 1.82
N THR A 80 8.98 1.83 0.49
CA THR A 80 7.82 2.05 -0.40
C THR A 80 6.78 0.94 -0.22
N LEU A 81 7.22 -0.30 0.01
CA LEU A 81 6.35 -1.43 0.33
C LEU A 81 5.71 -1.30 1.73
N SER A 82 6.43 -0.77 2.72
CA SER A 82 5.93 -0.59 4.10
C SER A 82 5.10 0.70 4.33
N LYS A 83 5.29 1.73 3.49
CA LYS A 83 4.56 3.01 3.53
C LYS A 83 3.39 3.08 2.57
N THR A 84 3.09 2.00 1.85
CA THR A 84 1.76 1.87 1.26
C THR A 84 0.80 1.56 2.41
N SER A 85 0.50 2.56 3.24
CA SER A 85 -0.83 2.67 3.80
C SER A 85 -1.74 2.62 2.58
N ALA A 86 -2.38 1.48 2.38
CA ALA A 86 -3.40 1.31 1.38
C ALA A 86 -4.45 2.38 1.65
N ASP A 87 -4.36 3.52 0.97
CA ASP A 87 -5.49 4.42 0.86
C ASP A 87 -6.59 3.57 0.23
N LYS A 88 -7.54 3.13 1.06
CA LYS A 88 -8.67 2.31 0.62
C LYS A 88 -9.45 3.15 -0.37
N ILE A 89 -9.26 2.89 -1.66
CA ILE A 89 -10.00 3.58 -2.71
C ILE A 89 -11.40 3.01 -2.72
N GLU A 90 -12.36 3.78 -2.19
CA GLU A 90 -13.76 3.40 -2.24
C GLU A 90 -14.38 3.80 -3.59
N VAL A 91 -15.04 2.85 -4.24
CA VAL A 91 -15.73 3.05 -5.52
C VAL A 91 -17.23 2.97 -5.31
N PHE A 92 -17.98 3.94 -5.85
CA PHE A 92 -19.43 4.04 -5.71
C PHE A 92 -20.13 4.06 -7.07
N ALA A 93 -21.40 3.62 -7.07
CA ALA A 93 -22.27 3.75 -8.24
C ALA A 93 -22.70 5.21 -8.40
N LYS A 94 -22.52 5.78 -9.61
CA LYS A 94 -23.02 7.11 -9.96
C LYS A 94 -24.55 7.11 -10.13
N ASP A 95 -25.10 6.00 -10.61
CA ASP A 95 -26.51 5.84 -10.95
C ASP A 95 -26.97 4.37 -10.80
N ALA A 96 -28.26 4.14 -11.03
CA ALA A 96 -28.90 2.84 -10.95
C ALA A 96 -28.91 2.08 -12.29
N GLN A 97 -28.19 2.53 -13.32
CA GLN A 97 -28.19 1.85 -14.61
C GLN A 97 -27.60 0.45 -14.49
N GLN A 98 -28.12 -0.47 -15.30
CA GLN A 98 -27.70 -1.87 -15.28
C GLN A 98 -26.18 -2.03 -15.48
N GLU A 99 -25.59 -1.25 -16.37
CA GLU A 99 -24.14 -1.25 -16.62
C GLU A 99 -23.35 -0.86 -15.36
N THR A 100 -23.77 0.21 -14.68
CA THR A 100 -23.18 0.66 -13.41
C THR A 100 -23.26 -0.44 -12.35
N GLN A 101 -24.41 -1.11 -12.23
CA GLN A 101 -24.58 -2.21 -11.27
C GLN A 101 -23.72 -3.43 -11.61
N LEU A 102 -23.53 -3.73 -12.90
CA LEU A 102 -22.62 -4.80 -13.34
C LEU A 102 -21.16 -4.44 -13.03
N CYS A 103 -20.75 -3.18 -13.20
CA CYS A 103 -19.42 -2.72 -12.80
C CYS A 103 -19.19 -2.84 -11.29
N MET A 104 -20.17 -2.47 -10.48
CA MET A 104 -20.11 -2.64 -9.02
C MET A 104 -20.09 -4.12 -8.60
N THR A 105 -20.85 -4.97 -9.30
CA THR A 105 -20.83 -6.42 -9.08
C THR A 105 -19.44 -6.99 -9.40
N ALA A 106 -18.86 -6.60 -10.54
CA ALA A 106 -17.51 -7.03 -10.93
C ALA A 106 -16.45 -6.67 -9.89
N LEU A 107 -16.53 -5.47 -9.30
CA LEU A 107 -15.62 -5.05 -8.24
C LEU A 107 -15.80 -5.85 -6.95
N LYS A 108 -17.05 -5.96 -6.48
CA LYS A 108 -17.37 -6.54 -5.17
C LYS A 108 -17.33 -8.07 -5.14
N GLN A 109 -17.64 -8.70 -6.26
CA GLN A 109 -17.88 -10.15 -6.35
C GLN A 109 -17.02 -10.83 -7.43
N GLY A 110 -16.22 -10.06 -8.18
CA GLY A 110 -15.39 -10.58 -9.26
C GLY A 110 -16.12 -10.75 -10.60
N LEU A 111 -15.37 -11.20 -11.61
CA LEU A 111 -15.83 -11.21 -13.01
C LEU A 111 -16.79 -12.36 -13.37
N ALA A 112 -16.79 -13.45 -12.60
CA ALA A 112 -17.61 -14.64 -12.87
C ALA A 112 -19.13 -14.34 -12.91
N PRO A 113 -19.75 -13.71 -11.90
CA PRO A 113 -21.18 -13.41 -11.93
C PRO A 113 -21.57 -12.43 -13.05
N VAL A 114 -20.66 -11.55 -13.46
CA VAL A 114 -20.88 -10.65 -14.59
C VAL A 114 -20.83 -11.42 -15.90
N ARG A 115 -19.85 -12.33 -16.07
CA ARG A 115 -19.73 -13.18 -17.26
C ARG A 115 -20.96 -14.05 -17.47
N GLN A 116 -21.56 -14.57 -16.40
CA GLN A 116 -22.81 -15.34 -16.48
C GLN A 116 -23.98 -14.50 -17.02
N LYS A 117 -24.00 -13.18 -16.76
CA LYS A 117 -25.08 -12.29 -17.21
C LYS A 117 -24.90 -11.79 -18.64
N ILE A 118 -23.68 -11.46 -19.06
CA ILE A 118 -23.44 -10.78 -20.35
C ILE A 118 -22.62 -11.60 -21.35
N GLY A 119 -22.04 -12.73 -20.93
CA GLY A 119 -21.19 -13.60 -21.74
C GLY A 119 -19.82 -12.98 -22.08
N ASN A 120 -19.82 -11.94 -22.91
CA ASN A 120 -18.61 -11.27 -23.37
C ASN A 120 -18.28 -10.07 -22.48
N LEU A 121 -17.27 -10.21 -21.60
CA LEU A 121 -16.83 -9.12 -20.72
C LEU A 121 -16.32 -7.88 -21.48
N ASN A 122 -15.93 -8.00 -22.75
CA ASN A 122 -15.43 -6.87 -23.53
C ASN A 122 -16.50 -5.85 -23.91
N SER A 123 -17.79 -6.21 -23.81
CA SER A 123 -18.90 -5.29 -24.06
C SER A 123 -19.16 -4.33 -22.90
N LEU A 124 -18.73 -4.67 -21.67
CA LEU A 124 -18.96 -3.83 -20.50
C LEU A 124 -17.81 -2.84 -20.28
N LYS A 125 -18.17 -1.55 -20.22
CA LYS A 125 -17.25 -0.46 -19.89
C LYS A 125 -17.57 0.12 -18.53
N CYS A 126 -16.57 0.19 -17.66
CA CYS A 126 -16.64 0.80 -16.33
C CYS A 126 -15.68 1.99 -16.32
N ASN A 127 -16.22 3.20 -16.15
CA ASN A 127 -15.45 4.46 -16.25
C ASN A 127 -14.62 4.55 -17.55
N GLY A 128 -15.21 4.16 -18.68
CA GLY A 128 -14.56 4.17 -20.00
C GLY A 128 -13.57 3.03 -20.25
N GLN A 129 -13.35 2.14 -19.29
CA GLN A 129 -12.40 1.02 -19.40
C GLN A 129 -13.10 -0.33 -19.49
N ASN A 130 -12.45 -1.33 -20.10
CA ASN A 130 -12.95 -2.71 -20.04
C ASN A 130 -13.09 -3.17 -18.58
N VAL A 131 -14.19 -3.86 -18.25
CA VAL A 131 -14.45 -4.33 -16.88
C VAL A 131 -13.30 -5.15 -16.27
N THR A 132 -12.56 -5.91 -17.09
CA THR A 132 -11.42 -6.72 -16.63
C THR A 132 -10.29 -5.82 -16.12
N GLU A 133 -9.95 -4.77 -16.87
CA GLU A 133 -8.92 -3.79 -16.50
C GLU A 133 -9.35 -2.93 -15.32
N PHE A 134 -10.63 -2.57 -15.30
CA PHE A 134 -11.23 -1.84 -14.19
C PHE A 134 -11.09 -2.63 -12.87
N VAL A 135 -11.51 -3.89 -12.84
CA VAL A 135 -11.37 -4.74 -11.65
C VAL A 135 -9.91 -4.90 -11.23
N LYS A 136 -9.02 -5.17 -12.19
CA LYS A 136 -7.58 -5.30 -11.91
C LYS A 136 -6.99 -4.04 -11.27
N ARG A 137 -7.41 -2.85 -11.69
CA ARG A 137 -6.95 -1.58 -11.12
C ARG A 137 -7.36 -1.45 -9.65
N TYR A 138 -8.63 -1.72 -9.33
CA TYR A 138 -9.19 -1.42 -8.02
C TYR A 138 -9.12 -2.58 -7.02
N GLN A 139 -8.88 -3.82 -7.44
CA GLN A 139 -8.58 -4.93 -6.52
C GLN A 139 -7.09 -5.02 -6.13
N ASN A 140 -6.19 -4.52 -6.98
CA ASN A 140 -4.76 -4.41 -6.63
C ASN A 140 -4.43 -3.10 -5.90
N ALA A 141 -5.30 -2.09 -5.98
CA ALA A 141 -5.34 -1.02 -5.00
C ALA A 141 -5.99 -1.62 -3.75
N ALA A 142 -5.20 -1.92 -2.72
CA ALA A 142 -5.67 -2.65 -1.54
C ALA A 142 -7.02 -2.11 -1.00
N ILE A 143 -8.04 -2.96 -1.05
CA ILE A 143 -9.40 -2.75 -0.52
C ILE A 143 -9.43 -3.13 0.95
#